data_AF-A0A7Y2AI64-F1
#
_entry.id   AF-A0A7Y2AI64-F1
#
_cell.length_a   1.000
_cell.length_b   1.000
_cell.length_c   1.000
_cell.angle_alpha   90.00
_cell.angle_beta   90.00
_cell.angle_gamma   90.00
#
_symmetry.space_group_name_H-M   'P 1'
#
loop_
_entity.id
_entity.type
_entity.pdbx_description
1 polymer ?
#
loop_
_entity_poly.entity_id
_entity_poly.type
_entity_poly.pdbx_seq_one_letter_code
_entity_poly.pdbx_strand_id
1 'polypeptide(L)'
;SSFQPTEEFRTQAEQRIGTINSVSVANDSKVSANLLAERLAYPMTMFAMVLVVYAFGHLMSYSPNQLQLRAANPDFDFDLRPVVSRTLTIVALLSIADLIWTLVASQQGSMRELNPLGSQLIDNPVYLIVFKTLATGTAIGCLYHMRDRPIAHIASWWSCLVLTLLTARWLTFHSMLV
;
A
#
# COMPACT_ATOMS: atom_id res chain seq x y z
N SER A 1 11.52 -50.75 35.70
CA SER A 1 12.78 -49.98 35.64
C SER A 1 12.45 -48.58 35.16
N SER A 2 12.66 -47.56 35.99
CA SER A 2 12.53 -46.16 35.58
C SER A 2 13.72 -45.81 34.70
N PHE A 3 13.45 -45.45 33.44
CA PHE A 3 14.49 -44.95 32.54
C PHE A 3 14.99 -43.59 33.08
N GLN A 4 16.26 -43.53 33.47
CA GLN A 4 16.94 -42.27 33.78
C GLN A 4 17.79 -41.88 32.57
N PRO A 5 17.41 -40.83 31.84
CA PRO A 5 18.21 -40.36 30.71
C PRO A 5 19.58 -39.89 31.20
N THR A 6 20.62 -40.17 30.42
CA THR A 6 21.97 -39.65 30.63
C THR A 6 21.98 -38.12 30.58
N GLU A 7 22.78 -37.49 31.45
CA GLU A 7 22.93 -36.02 31.52
C GLU A 7 23.18 -35.39 30.15
N GLU A 8 24.05 -36.01 29.34
CA GLU A 8 24.40 -35.54 28.00
C GLU A 8 23.20 -35.56 27.02
N PHE A 9 22.32 -36.56 27.14
CA PHE A 9 21.08 -36.63 26.36
C PHE A 9 20.10 -35.54 26.79
N ARG A 10 20.01 -35.26 28.09
CA ARG A 10 19.15 -34.23 28.65
C ARG A 10 19.56 -32.83 28.18
N THR A 11 20.86 -32.51 28.20
CA THR A 11 21.35 -31.19 27.73
C THR A 11 21.09 -30.98 26.25
N GLN A 12 21.33 -32.00 25.40
CA GLN A 12 21.05 -31.90 23.96
C GLN A 12 19.54 -31.81 23.66
N ALA A 13 18.71 -32.53 24.42
CA ALA A 13 17.26 -32.46 24.28
C ALA A 13 16.72 -31.08 24.68
N GLU A 14 17.18 -30.51 25.80
CA GLU A 14 16.81 -29.16 26.25
C GLU A 14 17.23 -28.10 25.21
N GLN A 15 18.42 -28.23 24.61
CA GLN A 15 18.88 -27.30 23.56
C GLN A 15 18.07 -27.43 22.26
N ARG A 16 17.69 -28.65 21.86
CA ARG A 16 16.85 -28.88 20.68
C ARG A 16 15.42 -28.40 20.90
N ILE A 17 14.83 -28.67 22.06
CA ILE A 17 13.50 -28.20 22.43
C ILE A 17 13.50 -26.66 22.53
N GLY A 18 14.55 -26.06 23.08
CA GLY A 18 14.71 -24.60 23.11
C GLY A 18 14.73 -23.99 21.71
N THR A 19 15.49 -24.59 20.78
CA THR A 19 15.51 -24.19 19.37
C THR A 19 14.12 -24.34 18.73
N ILE A 20 13.47 -25.49 18.90
CA ILE A 20 12.13 -25.75 18.33
C ILE A 20 11.09 -24.78 18.89
N ASN A 21 11.09 -24.52 20.19
CA ASN A 21 10.17 -23.55 20.82
C ASN A 21 10.43 -22.13 20.31
N SER A 22 11.69 -21.72 20.17
CA SER A 22 12.02 -20.39 19.64
C SER A 22 11.52 -20.21 18.20
N VAL A 23 11.58 -21.27 17.39
CA VAL A 23 11.06 -21.28 16.02
C VAL A 23 9.53 -21.32 16.02
N SER A 24 8.90 -22.12 16.88
CA SER A 24 7.44 -22.21 17.00
C SER A 24 6.82 -20.89 17.41
N VAL A 25 7.36 -20.24 18.45
CA VAL A 25 6.88 -18.93 18.93
C VAL A 25 7.02 -17.86 17.83
N ALA A 26 8.16 -17.86 17.12
CA ALA A 26 8.34 -16.96 15.98
C ALA A 26 7.35 -17.26 14.84
N ASN A 27 7.01 -18.54 14.60
CA ASN A 27 6.06 -18.93 13.57
C ASN A 27 4.61 -18.61 13.95
N ASP A 28 4.22 -18.82 15.21
CA ASP A 28 2.88 -18.52 15.72
C ASP A 28 2.56 -17.01 15.61
N SER A 29 3.56 -16.16 15.85
CA SER A 29 3.43 -14.71 15.64
C SER A 29 3.20 -14.34 14.16
N LYS A 30 3.79 -15.08 13.22
CA LYS A 30 3.57 -14.89 11.77
C LYS A 30 2.22 -15.43 11.32
N VAL A 31 1.81 -16.60 11.82
CA VAL A 31 0.53 -17.23 11.51
C VAL A 31 -0.63 -16.35 11.99
N SER A 32 -0.56 -15.84 13.22
CA SER A 32 -1.59 -14.94 13.76
C SER A 32 -1.67 -13.61 12.99
N ALA A 33 -0.54 -13.03 12.58
CA ALA A 33 -0.51 -11.85 11.73
C ALA A 33 -1.14 -12.11 10.35
N ASN A 34 -0.87 -13.27 9.74
CA ASN A 34 -1.44 -13.66 8.45
C ASN A 34 -2.96 -13.88 8.54
N LEU A 35 -3.45 -14.54 9.60
CA LEU A 35 -4.90 -14.73 9.80
C LEU A 35 -5.65 -13.40 9.97
N LEU A 36 -5.02 -12.42 10.64
CA LEU A 36 -5.58 -11.08 10.75
C LEU A 36 -5.57 -10.35 9.40
N ALA A 37 -4.51 -10.50 8.61
CA ALA A 37 -4.41 -9.95 7.26
C ALA A 37 -5.47 -10.54 6.32
N GLU A 38 -5.69 -11.86 6.34
CA GLU A 38 -6.74 -12.53 5.56
C GLU A 38 -8.14 -12.01 5.93
N ARG A 39 -8.45 -11.87 7.23
CA ARG A 39 -9.74 -11.33 7.67
C ARG A 39 -9.95 -9.88 7.22
N LEU A 40 -8.88 -9.10 7.14
CA LEU A 40 -8.94 -7.70 6.70
C LEU A 40 -8.89 -7.55 5.17
N ALA A 41 -8.47 -8.56 4.42
CA ALA A 41 -8.35 -8.48 2.97
C ALA A 41 -9.70 -8.21 2.28
N TYR A 42 -10.77 -8.90 2.71
CA TYR A 42 -12.11 -8.71 2.13
C TYR A 42 -12.69 -7.30 2.32
N PRO A 43 -12.80 -6.74 3.55
CA PRO A 43 -13.32 -5.38 3.71
C PRO A 43 -12.41 -4.33 3.04
N MET A 44 -11.10 -4.59 3.00
CA MET A 44 -10.13 -3.70 2.35
C MET A 44 -10.32 -3.68 0.83
N THR A 45 -10.50 -4.82 0.18
CA THR A 45 -10.76 -4.90 -1.27
C THR A 45 -12.06 -4.22 -1.66
N MET A 46 -13.13 -4.41 -0.88
CA MET A 46 -14.39 -3.67 -1.04
C MET A 46 -14.17 -2.15 -0.94
N PHE A 47 -13.43 -1.71 0.09
CA PHE A 47 -13.11 -0.30 0.26
C PHE A 47 -12.31 0.27 -0.93
N ALA A 48 -11.27 -0.44 -1.39
CA ALA A 48 -10.48 -0.02 -2.54
C ALA A 48 -11.32 0.02 -3.83
N MET A 49 -12.25 -0.91 -4.03
CA MET A 49 -13.16 -0.88 -5.18
C MET A 49 -14.05 0.36 -5.17
N VAL A 50 -14.66 0.69 -4.03
CA VAL A 50 -15.45 1.92 -3.86
C VAL A 50 -14.59 3.16 -4.10
N LEU A 51 -13.37 3.17 -3.56
CA LEU A 51 -12.43 4.28 -3.71
C LEU A 51 -12.01 4.48 -5.17
N VAL A 52 -11.76 3.41 -5.92
CA VAL A 52 -11.44 3.46 -7.36
C VAL A 52 -12.62 4.03 -8.17
N VAL A 53 -13.84 3.58 -7.92
CA VAL A 53 -15.04 4.11 -8.59
C VAL A 53 -15.22 5.60 -8.29
N TYR A 54 -15.06 5.98 -7.02
CA TYR A 54 -15.13 7.38 -6.61
C TYR A 54 -14.03 8.24 -7.25
N ALA A 55 -12.78 7.75 -7.24
CA ALA A 55 -11.64 8.43 -7.86
C ALA A 55 -11.85 8.62 -9.36
N PHE A 56 -12.34 7.59 -10.06
CA PHE A 56 -12.64 7.66 -11.48
C PHE A 56 -13.76 8.68 -11.78
N GLY A 57 -14.84 8.66 -10.99
CA GLY A 57 -15.92 9.65 -11.11
C GLY A 57 -15.43 11.09 -10.87
N HIS A 58 -14.57 11.28 -9.88
CA HIS A 58 -13.90 12.56 -9.62
C HIS A 58 -13.02 12.98 -10.81
N LEU A 59 -12.28 12.04 -11.41
CA LEU A 59 -11.39 12.28 -12.54
C LEU A 59 -12.15 12.77 -13.79
N MET A 60 -13.29 12.16 -14.08
CA MET A 60 -14.17 12.53 -15.19
C MET A 60 -14.87 13.88 -14.95
N SER A 61 -15.24 14.16 -13.70
CA SER A 61 -15.93 15.41 -13.33
C SER A 61 -15.03 16.64 -13.40
N TYR A 62 -13.71 16.47 -13.23
CA TYR A 62 -12.74 17.55 -13.15
C TYR A 62 -11.57 17.31 -14.12
N SER A 63 -11.87 17.23 -15.41
CA SER A 63 -10.84 17.08 -16.44
C SER A 63 -10.02 18.37 -16.64
N PRO A 64 -8.73 18.28 -17.01
CA PRO A 64 -7.87 19.45 -17.25
C PRO A 64 -8.44 20.41 -18.29
N ASN A 65 -9.07 19.88 -19.34
CA ASN A 65 -9.67 20.67 -20.41
C ASN A 65 -10.87 21.49 -19.91
N GLN A 66 -11.74 20.89 -19.08
CA GLN A 66 -12.87 21.62 -18.48
C GLN A 66 -12.39 22.69 -17.51
N LEU A 67 -11.30 22.43 -16.79
CA LEU A 67 -10.71 23.37 -15.85
C LEU A 67 -10.05 24.55 -16.57
N GLN A 68 -9.32 24.31 -17.65
CA GLN A 68 -8.76 25.36 -18.50
C GLN A 68 -9.85 26.22 -19.15
N LEU A 69 -10.91 25.58 -19.66
CA LEU A 69 -12.06 26.29 -20.24
C LEU A 69 -12.79 27.15 -19.19
N ARG A 70 -12.97 26.65 -17.96
CA ARG A 70 -13.61 27.42 -16.88
C ARG A 70 -12.73 28.57 -16.39
N ALA A 71 -11.42 28.36 -16.26
CA ALA A 71 -10.48 29.41 -15.85
C ALA A 71 -10.32 30.52 -16.92
N ALA A 72 -10.57 30.21 -18.20
CA ALA A 72 -10.55 31.19 -19.27
C ALA A 72 -11.83 32.03 -19.37
N ASN A 73 -12.91 31.66 -18.68
CA ASN A 73 -14.16 32.43 -18.66
C ASN A 73 -14.16 33.40 -17.47
N PRO A 74 -14.08 34.73 -17.71
CA PRO A 74 -14.00 35.73 -16.64
C PRO A 74 -15.29 35.88 -15.81
N ASP A 75 -16.41 35.33 -16.28
CA ASP A 75 -17.70 35.38 -15.56
C ASP A 75 -17.82 34.36 -14.42
N PHE A 76 -16.90 33.38 -14.35
CA PHE A 76 -16.90 32.35 -13.31
C PHE A 76 -15.73 32.55 -12.34
N ASP A 77 -16.00 33.13 -11.18
CA ASP A 77 -15.07 33.13 -10.05
C ASP A 77 -15.06 31.75 -9.39
N PHE A 78 -14.35 30.80 -10.01
CA PHE A 78 -14.29 29.41 -9.57
C PHE A 78 -12.97 29.12 -8.86
N ASP A 79 -12.99 29.01 -7.53
CA ASP A 79 -11.82 28.63 -6.75
C ASP A 79 -11.47 27.13 -6.96
N LEU A 80 -10.29 26.89 -7.53
CA LEU A 80 -9.79 25.56 -7.84
C LEU A 80 -9.06 24.87 -6.66
N ARG A 81 -8.72 25.62 -5.60
CA ARG A 81 -8.06 25.10 -4.41
C ARG A 81 -8.80 23.93 -3.75
N PRO A 82 -10.13 23.98 -3.51
CA PRO A 82 -10.84 22.86 -2.89
C PRO A 82 -10.84 21.59 -3.77
N VAL A 83 -10.80 21.74 -5.10
CA VAL A 83 -10.75 20.60 -6.02
C VAL A 83 -9.40 19.88 -5.93
N VAL A 84 -8.28 20.62 -5.89
CA VAL A 84 -6.94 20.04 -5.70
C VAL A 84 -6.83 19.36 -4.35
N SER A 85 -7.31 20.02 -3.30
CA SER A 85 -7.29 19.46 -1.95
C SER A 85 -8.03 18.11 -1.89
N ARG A 86 -9.24 18.03 -2.46
CA ARG A 86 -9.99 16.77 -2.57
C ARG A 86 -9.27 15.72 -3.39
N THR A 87 -8.68 16.10 -4.53
CA THR A 87 -7.89 15.19 -5.38
C THR A 87 -6.70 14.62 -4.63
N LEU A 88 -5.97 15.45 -3.88
CA LEU A 88 -4.83 15.01 -3.06
C LEU A 88 -5.27 14.08 -1.93
N THR A 89 -6.43 14.29 -1.32
CA THR A 89 -6.99 13.37 -0.33
C THR A 89 -7.28 12.00 -0.96
N ILE A 90 -7.86 11.95 -2.16
CA ILE A 90 -8.10 10.70 -2.89
C ILE A 90 -6.78 9.99 -3.22
N VAL A 91 -5.79 10.73 -3.71
CA VAL A 91 -4.42 10.25 -3.98
C VAL A 91 -3.79 9.65 -2.72
N ALA A 92 -3.92 10.31 -1.57
CA ALA A 92 -3.40 9.82 -0.30
C ALA A 92 -4.07 8.49 0.10
N LEU A 93 -5.41 8.40 -0.01
CA LEU A 93 -6.14 7.18 0.31
C LEU A 93 -5.78 6.02 -0.63
N LEU A 94 -5.67 6.27 -1.93
CA LEU A 94 -5.26 5.27 -2.92
C LEU A 94 -3.82 4.80 -2.66
N SER A 95 -2.93 5.71 -2.27
CA SER A 95 -1.55 5.37 -1.91
C SER A 95 -1.46 4.54 -0.63
N ILE A 96 -2.33 4.77 0.36
CA ILE A 96 -2.41 3.95 1.58
C ILE A 96 -2.88 2.55 1.22
N ALA A 97 -3.94 2.44 0.41
CA ALA A 97 -4.40 1.15 -0.08
C ALA A 97 -3.26 0.41 -0.80
N ASP A 98 -2.62 1.03 -1.79
CA ASP A 98 -1.48 0.42 -2.51
C ASP A 98 -0.33 -0.01 -1.58
N LEU A 99 -0.04 0.75 -0.51
CA LEU A 99 0.94 0.36 0.51
C LEU A 99 0.53 -0.90 1.27
N ILE A 100 -0.74 -1.01 1.68
CA ILE A 100 -1.23 -2.19 2.39
C ILE A 100 -1.13 -3.44 1.50
N TRP A 101 -1.49 -3.34 0.22
CA TRP A 101 -1.32 -4.46 -0.71
C TRP A 101 0.15 -4.82 -0.95
N THR A 102 1.01 -3.81 -1.06
CA THR A 102 2.47 -4.04 -1.17
C THR A 102 2.97 -4.83 0.05
N LEU A 103 2.47 -4.52 1.25
CA LEU A 103 2.85 -5.22 2.48
C LEU A 103 2.35 -6.66 2.51
N VAL A 104 1.07 -6.87 2.20
CA VAL A 104 0.49 -8.22 2.14
C VAL A 104 1.24 -9.08 1.12
N ALA A 105 1.53 -8.56 -0.06
CA ALA A 105 2.28 -9.26 -1.09
C ALA A 105 3.74 -9.56 -0.67
N SER A 106 4.38 -8.66 0.07
CA SER A 106 5.74 -8.89 0.59
C SER A 106 5.81 -10.02 1.61
N GLN A 107 4.76 -10.19 2.45
CA GLN A 107 4.70 -11.24 3.48
C GLN A 107 4.44 -12.63 2.90
N GLN A 108 3.76 -12.71 1.75
CA GLN A 108 3.45 -13.97 1.07
C GLN A 108 4.65 -14.56 0.29
N GLY A 109 5.82 -13.93 0.30
CA GLY A 109 7.04 -14.45 -0.33
C GLY A 109 7.03 -14.44 -1.87
N SER A 110 5.91 -14.08 -2.51
CA SER A 110 5.69 -14.07 -3.96
C SER A 110 6.65 -13.14 -4.73
N MET A 111 7.28 -12.16 -4.07
CA MET A 111 8.23 -11.23 -4.72
C MET A 111 9.68 -11.73 -4.77
N ARG A 112 10.01 -12.86 -4.12
CA ARG A 112 11.40 -13.33 -4.02
C ARG A 112 11.95 -13.88 -5.35
N GLU A 113 11.08 -14.27 -6.28
CA GLU A 113 11.49 -14.91 -7.55
C GLU A 113 11.59 -13.98 -8.77
N LEU A 114 11.06 -12.74 -8.72
CA LEU A 114 10.89 -11.93 -9.94
C LEU A 114 11.87 -10.77 -10.14
N ASN A 115 12.69 -10.39 -9.14
CA ASN A 115 13.64 -9.29 -9.34
C ASN A 115 14.93 -9.41 -8.51
N PRO A 116 16.08 -9.79 -9.11
CA PRO A 116 17.35 -9.90 -8.39
C PRO A 116 17.83 -8.55 -7.81
N LEU A 117 17.43 -7.41 -8.41
CA LEU A 117 17.73 -6.07 -7.88
C LEU A 117 16.81 -5.63 -6.74
N GLY A 118 15.59 -6.21 -6.65
CA GLY A 118 14.63 -5.95 -5.58
C GLY A 118 14.90 -6.77 -4.32
N SER A 119 15.65 -7.87 -4.42
CA SER A 119 15.93 -8.78 -3.30
C SER A 119 16.62 -8.09 -2.12
N GLN A 120 17.56 -7.16 -2.40
CA GLN A 120 18.29 -6.41 -1.37
C GLN A 120 17.43 -5.36 -0.65
N LEU A 121 16.37 -4.86 -1.30
CA LEU A 121 15.44 -3.90 -0.69
C LEU A 121 14.27 -4.60 0.03
N ILE A 122 14.01 -5.86 -0.30
CA ILE A 122 12.96 -6.72 0.27
C ILE A 122 13.39 -7.40 1.59
N ASP A 123 14.69 -7.45 1.91
CA ASP A 123 15.19 -8.06 3.16
C ASP A 123 14.54 -7.47 4.41
N ASN A 124 14.05 -6.23 4.35
CA ASN A 124 13.19 -5.68 5.39
C ASN A 124 11.99 -4.91 4.79
N PRO A 125 10.74 -5.40 4.94
CA PRO A 125 9.54 -4.73 4.44
C PRO A 125 9.39 -3.31 5.00
N VAL A 126 10.03 -2.99 6.13
CA VAL A 126 10.05 -1.64 6.72
C VAL A 126 10.71 -0.60 5.81
N TYR A 127 11.79 -0.94 5.10
CA TYR A 127 12.45 0.03 4.20
C TYR A 127 11.55 0.41 3.01
N LEU A 128 10.79 -0.55 2.49
CA LEU A 128 9.81 -0.30 1.42
C LEU A 128 8.69 0.63 1.91
N ILE A 129 8.20 0.44 3.14
CA ILE A 129 7.21 1.35 3.74
C ILE A 129 7.79 2.76 3.85
N VAL A 130 8.96 2.91 4.47
CA VAL A 130 9.57 4.22 4.72
C VAL A 130 9.86 4.93 3.40
N PHE A 131 10.44 4.25 2.42
CA PHE A 131 10.70 4.84 1.10
C PHE A 131 9.42 5.30 0.42
N LYS A 132 8.39 4.43 0.38
CA LYS A 132 7.14 4.73 -0.31
C LYS A 132 6.38 5.87 0.36
N THR A 133 6.29 5.86 1.68
CA THR A 133 5.65 6.92 2.48
C THR A 133 6.37 8.26 2.37
N LEU A 134 7.70 8.26 2.38
CA LEU A 134 8.47 9.48 2.13
C LEU A 134 8.26 9.99 0.71
N ALA A 135 8.40 9.13 -0.30
CA ALA A 135 8.23 9.52 -1.70
C ALA A 135 6.83 10.08 -1.98
N THR A 136 5.78 9.39 -1.54
CA THR A 136 4.40 9.83 -1.76
C THR A 136 4.04 11.03 -0.90
N GLY A 137 4.50 11.08 0.36
CA GLY A 137 4.32 12.21 1.26
C GLY A 137 4.99 13.49 0.72
N THR A 138 6.22 13.39 0.23
CA THR A 138 6.92 14.52 -0.41
C THR A 138 6.19 14.96 -1.68
N ALA A 139 5.76 14.03 -2.54
CA ALA A 139 5.01 14.37 -3.75
C ALA A 139 3.69 15.10 -3.45
N ILE A 140 2.90 14.58 -2.49
CA ILE A 140 1.65 15.22 -2.04
C ILE A 140 1.93 16.58 -1.42
N GLY A 141 2.95 16.69 -0.56
CA GLY A 141 3.35 17.94 0.09
C GLY A 141 3.76 19.02 -0.93
N CYS A 142 4.58 18.65 -1.92
CA CYS A 142 4.96 19.55 -3.01
C CYS A 142 3.73 20.03 -3.81
N LEU A 143 2.83 19.11 -4.19
CA LEU A 143 1.61 19.47 -4.92
C LEU A 143 0.65 20.33 -4.09
N TYR A 144 0.55 20.08 -2.78
CA TYR A 144 -0.25 20.89 -1.87
C TYR A 144 0.31 22.32 -1.73
N HIS A 145 1.64 22.45 -1.64
CA HIS A 145 2.27 23.76 -1.59
C HIS A 145 2.09 24.54 -2.92
N MET A 146 2.13 23.82 -4.05
CA MET A 146 1.97 24.41 -5.38
C MET A 146 0.51 24.52 -5.85
N ARG A 147 -0.48 24.27 -4.98
CA ARG A 147 -1.91 24.18 -5.33
C ARG A 147 -2.51 25.41 -6.01
N ASP A 148 -1.86 26.57 -5.89
CA ASP A 148 -2.28 27.82 -6.53
C ASP A 148 -1.84 27.92 -8.01
N ARG A 149 -1.03 26.97 -8.49
CA ARG A 149 -0.49 26.95 -9.85
C ARG A 149 -1.29 25.98 -10.74
N PRO A 150 -1.65 26.35 -11.99
CA PRO A 150 -2.39 25.50 -12.92
C PRO A 150 -1.70 24.15 -13.19
N ILE A 151 -0.37 24.12 -13.11
CA ILE A 151 0.45 22.90 -13.27
C ILE A 151 0.15 21.87 -12.18
N ALA A 152 -0.10 22.30 -10.93
CA ALA A 152 -0.40 21.39 -9.83
C ALA A 152 -1.74 20.66 -10.02
N HIS A 153 -2.72 21.29 -10.69
CA HIS A 153 -3.98 20.65 -11.04
C HIS A 153 -3.77 19.52 -12.05
N ILE A 154 -3.00 19.78 -13.11
CA ILE A 154 -2.69 18.77 -14.14
C ILE A 154 -1.89 17.61 -13.52
N ALA A 155 -0.89 17.93 -12.70
CA ALA A 155 -0.06 16.92 -12.05
C ALA A 155 -0.85 16.07 -11.04
N SER A 156 -1.71 16.68 -10.22
CA SER A 156 -2.56 15.96 -9.26
C SER A 156 -3.61 15.09 -9.96
N TRP A 157 -4.15 15.55 -11.10
CA TRP A 157 -5.05 14.77 -11.94
C TRP A 157 -4.36 13.51 -12.50
N TRP A 158 -3.18 13.67 -13.11
CA TRP A 158 -2.39 12.52 -13.60
C TRP A 158 -1.98 11.58 -12.48
N SER A 159 -1.60 12.12 -11.32
CA SER A 159 -1.27 11.31 -10.14
C SER A 159 -2.47 10.48 -9.67
N CYS A 160 -3.65 11.08 -9.63
CA CYS A 160 -4.91 10.39 -9.29
C CYS A 160 -5.23 9.29 -10.31
N LEU A 161 -5.07 9.56 -11.61
CA LEU A 161 -5.28 8.56 -12.67
C LEU A 161 -4.34 7.36 -12.49
N VAL A 162 -3.04 7.60 -12.34
CA VAL A 162 -2.04 6.53 -12.21
C VAL A 162 -2.32 5.67 -10.97
N LEU A 163 -2.61 6.29 -9.83
CA LEU A 163 -2.93 5.55 -8.61
C LEU A 163 -4.23 4.75 -8.75
N THR A 164 -5.24 5.30 -9.40
CA THR A 164 -6.50 4.58 -9.67
C THR A 164 -6.23 3.32 -10.51
N LEU A 165 -5.41 3.43 -11.57
CA LEU A 165 -5.02 2.28 -12.40
C LEU A 165 -4.19 1.24 -11.63
N LEU A 166 -3.26 1.68 -10.78
CA LEU A 166 -2.46 0.78 -9.95
C LEU A 166 -3.33 0.03 -8.94
N THR A 167 -4.24 0.71 -8.26
CA THR A 167 -5.19 0.06 -7.35
C THR A 167 -6.09 -0.91 -8.09
N ALA A 168 -6.59 -0.55 -9.29
CA ALA A 168 -7.37 -1.46 -10.11
C ALA A 168 -6.57 -2.72 -10.51
N ARG A 169 -5.30 -2.56 -10.92
CA ARG A 169 -4.40 -3.68 -11.22
C ARG A 169 -4.24 -4.61 -10.02
N TRP A 170 -4.05 -4.07 -8.82
CA TRP A 170 -3.94 -4.86 -7.60
C TRP A 170 -5.22 -5.63 -7.29
N LEU A 171 -6.39 -5.01 -7.46
CA LEU A 171 -7.67 -5.68 -7.30
C LEU A 171 -7.82 -6.86 -8.27
N THR A 172 -7.42 -6.69 -9.53
CA THR A 172 -7.41 -7.78 -10.52
C THR A 172 -6.46 -8.90 -10.10
N PHE A 173 -5.24 -8.57 -9.66
CA PHE A 173 -4.27 -9.56 -9.20
C PHE A 173 -4.78 -10.35 -7.99
N HIS A 174 -5.39 -9.68 -7.02
CA HIS A 174 -5.99 -10.34 -5.87
C HIS A 174 -7.18 -11.23 -6.26
N SER A 175 -8.02 -10.78 -7.20
CA SER A 175 -9.14 -11.58 -7.73
C SER A 175 -8.69 -12.81 -8.52
N MET A 176 -7.47 -12.83 -9.08
CA MET A 176 -6.93 -13.99 -9.79
C MET A 176 -6.24 -15.00 -8.87
N LEU A 177 -5.85 -14.59 -7.66
CA LEU A 177 -5.14 -15.43 -6.69
C LEU A 177 -6.04 -16.01 -5.58
N VAL A 178 -7.29 -15.56 -5.49
CA VAL A 178 -8.35 -16.13 -4.66
C VAL A 178 -9.08 -17.24 -5.42
#